data_AF-A0AAD4I2J4-F1
#
_entry.id   AF-A0AAD4I2J4-F1
#
_cell.length_a   1.000
_cell.length_b   1.000
_cell.length_c   1.000
_cell.angle_alpha   90.00
_cell.angle_beta   90.00
_cell.angle_gamma   90.00
#
_symmetry.space_group_name_H-M   'P 1'
#
loop_
_entity.id
_entity.type
_entity.pdbx_description
1 polymer ?
#
loop_
_entity_poly.entity_id
_entity_poly.type
_entity_poly.pdbx_seq_one_letter_code
_entity_poly.pdbx_strand_id
1 'polypeptide(L)'
;MSTFFCNSCEENIPFGRARLRCLTCPDYDSCADCYAGCQAAPEWDANCTDRDGHVGSHKAPVTAKDKHAVAGFRNTEAYWGVLITPAKTASPIFSRLITAIFEYFAAGSADVLQPSELCAFMATAGHSKDFLPLQMPNNESAPPADLHRLDAWLADWYQSFPLDHRMTTREFPPPPPVQPHQGRIRLRDQLLHAVLHPTAPVVPNGLPLLSRRGLEQYLMFLAAEDPSDLSTRLNNILLTLPPLTDGKTGRRFDASLIPQVVRARMLEKQQAMEKERRKKEQEEMARRKQAEDMVRQQQAQQMAFQQQMVFQQQVAQQQQMAYQQQVMARRMAPLWQQTPEMELQRMRKDHIINKNSEEVRFNCAGGWKVDSSGNRVYHPGY
;
A
#
# COMPACT_ATOMS: atom_id res chain seq x y z
N MET A 1 5.54 43.73 -3.48
CA MET A 1 4.68 42.55 -3.33
C MET A 1 5.57 41.34 -3.49
N SER A 2 5.68 40.50 -2.45
CA SER A 2 6.56 39.33 -2.47
C SER A 2 5.89 38.22 -3.28
N THR A 3 6.53 37.77 -4.36
CA THR A 3 6.14 36.59 -5.13
C THR A 3 6.77 35.37 -4.47
N PHE A 4 5.96 34.36 -4.14
CA PHE A 4 6.44 33.10 -3.58
C PHE A 4 6.76 32.12 -4.70
N PHE A 5 7.74 31.24 -4.48
CA PHE A 5 8.19 30.26 -5.46
C PHE A 5 7.78 28.86 -5.03
N CYS A 6 7.26 28.03 -5.94
CA CYS A 6 6.95 26.64 -5.63
C CYS A 6 8.20 25.79 -5.77
N ASN A 7 8.69 25.19 -4.69
CA ASN A 7 9.87 24.33 -4.70
C ASN A 7 9.68 23.05 -5.54
N SER A 8 8.43 22.62 -5.79
CA SER A 8 8.17 21.38 -6.53
C SER A 8 8.11 21.57 -8.05
N CYS A 9 7.47 22.64 -8.53
CA CYS A 9 7.34 22.90 -9.98
C CYS A 9 8.21 24.04 -10.48
N GLU A 10 8.96 24.69 -9.58
CA GLU A 10 9.84 25.82 -9.90
C GLU A 10 9.11 27.01 -10.59
N GLU A 11 7.81 27.14 -10.33
CA GLU A 11 7.00 28.26 -10.83
C GLU A 11 6.67 29.26 -9.72
N ASN A 12 6.54 30.53 -10.10
CA ASN A 12 6.00 31.55 -9.20
C ASN A 12 4.54 31.23 -8.85
N ILE A 13 4.23 31.20 -7.55
CA ILE A 13 2.87 31.04 -7.04
C ILE A 13 2.16 32.40 -7.18
N PRO A 14 1.17 32.54 -8.08
CA PRO A 14 0.51 33.81 -8.31
C PRO A 14 -0.21 34.32 -7.06
N PHE A 15 -0.33 35.63 -6.94
CA PHE A 15 -1.14 36.23 -5.88
C PHE A 15 -2.60 35.74 -6.01
N GLY A 16 -3.14 35.15 -4.94
CA GLY A 16 -4.47 34.52 -4.95
C GLY A 16 -4.48 33.00 -5.14
N ARG A 17 -3.35 32.37 -5.49
CA ARG A 17 -3.24 30.90 -5.47
C ARG A 17 -2.90 30.40 -4.07
N ALA A 18 -3.46 29.25 -3.67
CA ALA A 18 -3.12 28.63 -2.40
C ALA A 18 -1.64 28.20 -2.38
N ARG A 19 -0.94 28.64 -1.34
CA ARG A 19 0.46 28.35 -1.03
C ARG A 19 0.47 27.42 0.17
N LEU A 20 1.12 26.27 0.06
CA LEU A 20 1.23 25.29 1.12
C LEU A 20 2.68 25.24 1.60
N ARG A 21 2.94 25.78 2.80
CA ARG A 21 4.27 25.78 3.43
C ARG A 21 4.50 24.48 4.20
N CYS A 22 5.68 23.89 4.09
CA CYS A 22 6.07 22.76 4.94
C CYS A 22 6.32 23.24 6.37
N LEU A 23 5.81 22.50 7.37
CA LEU A 23 6.05 22.82 8.78
C LEU A 23 7.45 22.44 9.26
N THR A 24 8.08 21.47 8.59
CA THR A 24 9.42 20.98 8.94
C THR A 24 10.51 21.77 8.22
N CYS A 25 10.24 22.23 7.00
CA CYS A 25 11.21 22.93 6.16
C CYS A 25 10.81 24.42 6.03
N PRO A 26 11.50 25.35 6.71
CA PRO A 26 11.13 26.77 6.75
C PRO A 26 11.01 27.43 5.37
N ASP A 27 11.81 26.97 4.41
CA ASP A 27 11.95 27.56 3.07
C ASP A 27 11.25 26.74 1.98
N TYR A 28 10.43 25.75 2.36
CA TYR A 28 9.71 24.92 1.40
C TYR A 28 8.26 25.37 1.27
N ASP A 29 7.94 25.88 0.09
CA ASP A 29 6.61 26.28 -0.35
C ASP A 29 6.18 25.44 -1.55
N SER A 30 4.98 24.89 -1.50
CA SER A 30 4.38 24.16 -2.63
C SER A 30 3.10 24.86 -3.08
N CYS A 31 2.83 24.85 -4.38
CA CYS A 31 1.54 25.26 -4.90
C CYS A 31 0.51 24.14 -4.67
N ALA A 32 -0.77 24.49 -4.63
CA ALA A 32 -1.85 23.51 -4.47
C ALA A 32 -1.90 22.40 -5.52
N ASP A 33 -1.25 22.59 -6.68
CA ASP A 33 -1.13 21.53 -7.68
C ASP A 33 -0.12 20.47 -7.30
N CYS A 34 1.08 20.91 -6.93
CA CYS A 34 2.15 20.00 -6.58
C CYS A 34 1.81 19.21 -5.32
N TYR A 35 1.26 19.86 -4.31
CA TYR A 35 0.86 19.19 -3.07
C TYR A 35 -0.21 18.11 -3.29
N ALA A 36 -1.26 18.42 -4.04
CA ALA A 36 -2.32 17.46 -4.36
C ALA A 36 -1.81 16.30 -5.24
N GLY A 37 -0.79 16.54 -6.07
CA GLY A 37 -0.12 15.50 -6.85
C GLY A 37 0.73 14.57 -6.00
N CYS A 38 1.44 15.11 -5.00
CA CYS A 38 2.32 14.35 -4.11
C CYS A 38 1.56 13.37 -3.19
N GLN A 39 0.36 13.73 -2.70
CA GLN A 39 -0.43 12.82 -1.86
C GLN A 39 -0.94 11.56 -2.59
N ALA A 40 -0.94 11.54 -3.92
CA ALA A 40 -1.39 10.41 -4.72
C ALA A 40 -0.31 9.34 -4.97
N ALA A 41 0.95 9.60 -4.57
CA ALA A 41 2.05 8.65 -4.68
C ALA A 41 2.32 7.98 -3.32
N PRO A 42 2.08 6.67 -3.16
CA PRO A 42 2.20 5.97 -1.87
C PRO A 42 3.63 5.70 -1.38
N GLU A 43 4.66 6.26 -2.03
CA GLU A 43 6.08 6.07 -1.67
C GLU A 43 6.76 7.44 -1.57
N TRP A 44 6.50 8.16 -0.49
CA TRP A 44 7.35 9.26 -0.04
C TRP A 44 7.87 8.92 1.35
N ASP A 45 9.03 8.26 1.39
CA ASP A 45 9.84 8.20 2.59
C ASP A 45 10.24 9.62 2.99
N ALA A 46 10.09 9.92 4.28
CA ALA A 46 10.25 11.24 4.89
C ALA A 46 11.72 11.72 4.96
N ASN A 47 12.44 11.70 3.83
CA ASN A 47 13.77 12.29 3.72
C ASN A 47 13.76 13.38 2.65
N CYS A 48 13.56 14.61 3.11
CA CYS A 48 13.81 15.81 2.34
C CYS A 48 15.33 15.98 2.14
N THR A 49 15.89 15.35 1.11
CA THR A 49 17.23 15.69 0.60
C THR A 49 17.11 16.21 -0.82
N ASP A 50 17.28 17.52 -0.96
CA ASP A 50 17.59 18.15 -2.24
C ASP A 50 19.11 18.11 -2.46
N ARG A 51 19.53 17.45 -3.53
CA ARG A 51 20.37 17.99 -4.60
C ARG A 51 20.85 16.86 -5.50
N ASP A 52 20.55 17.01 -6.78
CA ASP A 52 21.15 16.33 -7.93
C ASP A 52 20.69 14.90 -8.22
N GLY A 53 19.63 14.77 -9.03
CA GLY A 53 19.29 13.48 -9.64
C GLY A 53 18.03 13.44 -10.49
N HIS A 54 17.91 14.32 -11.50
CA HIS A 54 16.93 14.23 -12.58
C HIS A 54 16.61 12.79 -13.03
N VAL A 55 15.32 12.44 -13.19
CA VAL A 55 14.71 11.88 -14.42
C VAL A 55 13.18 12.02 -14.33
N GLY A 56 12.52 12.53 -15.39
CA GLY A 56 11.12 12.14 -15.66
C GLY A 56 10.18 13.22 -16.21
N SER A 57 10.39 13.61 -17.47
CA SER A 57 9.45 14.42 -18.24
C SER A 57 8.09 13.74 -18.41
N HIS A 58 7.03 14.25 -17.76
CA HIS A 58 5.64 13.88 -18.05
C HIS A 58 4.87 15.06 -18.67
N LYS A 59 4.70 15.01 -20.00
CA LYS A 59 3.72 15.83 -20.73
C LYS A 59 2.31 15.35 -20.37
N ALA A 60 1.50 16.24 -19.81
CA ALA A 60 0.08 16.01 -19.62
C ALA A 60 -0.68 16.05 -20.97
N PRO A 61 -1.75 15.25 -21.16
CA PRO A 61 -2.56 15.30 -22.37
C PRO A 61 -3.57 16.45 -22.30
N VAL A 62 -3.70 17.15 -23.43
CA VAL A 62 -4.74 18.15 -23.69
C VAL A 62 -6.10 17.46 -23.76
N THR A 63 -7.00 17.76 -22.82
CA THR A 63 -8.36 17.22 -22.83
C THR A 63 -9.32 18.07 -23.65
N ALA A 64 -10.19 17.36 -24.37
CA ALA A 64 -11.14 17.86 -25.34
C ALA A 64 -12.32 18.61 -24.70
N LYS A 65 -12.88 19.56 -25.47
CA LYS A 65 -14.10 20.28 -25.18
C LYS A 65 -15.31 19.41 -25.50
N ASP A 66 -16.08 19.00 -24.51
CA ASP A 66 -17.44 18.52 -24.71
C ASP A 66 -18.46 19.52 -24.16
N LYS A 67 -19.34 19.96 -25.07
CA LYS A 67 -20.51 20.80 -24.81
C LYS A 67 -21.74 19.91 -24.87
N HIS A 68 -22.34 19.58 -23.73
CA HIS A 68 -23.72 19.13 -23.69
C HIS A 68 -24.50 19.92 -22.64
N ALA A 69 -25.37 20.80 -23.14
CA ALA A 69 -26.43 21.42 -22.38
C ALA A 69 -27.67 20.52 -22.45
N VAL A 70 -28.13 20.06 -21.29
CA VAL A 70 -29.46 19.46 -21.11
C VAL A 70 -30.29 20.47 -20.34
N ALA A 71 -31.33 20.99 -20.98
CA ALA A 71 -32.28 21.92 -20.38
C ALA A 71 -33.31 21.15 -19.57
N GLY A 72 -33.54 21.53 -18.31
CA GLY A 72 -34.65 20.96 -17.53
C GLY A 72 -34.74 21.31 -16.04
N PHE A 73 -33.65 21.69 -15.37
CA PHE A 73 -33.64 22.16 -13.97
C PHE A 73 -33.17 23.63 -13.90
N ARG A 74 -34.06 24.57 -14.22
CA ARG A 74 -33.80 26.01 -14.07
C ARG A 74 -33.97 26.35 -12.57
N ASN A 75 -33.03 26.94 -11.83
CA ASN A 75 -31.88 27.77 -12.24
C ASN A 75 -30.86 27.91 -11.08
N THR A 76 -30.69 26.85 -10.28
CA THR A 76 -29.95 26.90 -9.01
C THR A 76 -28.51 26.43 -9.16
N GLU A 77 -28.28 25.38 -9.96
CA GLU A 77 -26.94 25.01 -10.45
C GLU A 77 -26.31 26.12 -11.30
N ALA A 78 -27.13 26.89 -12.04
CA ALA A 78 -26.65 28.02 -12.83
C ALA A 78 -26.12 29.17 -11.97
N TYR A 79 -26.63 29.32 -10.74
CA TYR A 79 -26.20 30.38 -9.83
C TYR A 79 -24.87 30.02 -9.15
N TRP A 80 -24.80 28.85 -8.53
CA TRP A 80 -23.59 28.39 -7.81
C TRP A 80 -22.46 27.92 -8.72
N GLY A 81 -22.77 27.40 -9.90
CA GLY A 81 -21.77 26.88 -10.83
C GLY A 81 -20.81 25.90 -10.15
N VAL A 82 -19.54 25.93 -10.54
CA VAL A 82 -18.48 25.16 -9.87
C VAL A 82 -17.93 26.01 -8.71
N LEU A 83 -17.83 25.47 -7.50
CA LEU A 83 -17.24 26.19 -6.34
C LEU A 83 -15.73 26.43 -6.50
N ILE A 84 -15.02 25.45 -7.05
CA ILE A 84 -13.59 25.51 -7.36
C ILE A 84 -13.39 25.46 -8.87
N THR A 85 -12.68 26.43 -9.43
CA THR A 85 -12.36 26.43 -10.86
C THR A 85 -11.38 25.28 -11.20
N PRO A 86 -11.26 24.87 -12.48
CA PRO A 86 -10.22 23.92 -12.90
C PRO A 86 -8.78 24.36 -12.55
N ALA A 87 -8.56 25.67 -12.36
CA ALA A 87 -7.29 26.24 -11.92
C ALA A 87 -7.07 26.16 -10.40
N LYS A 88 -7.95 25.47 -9.66
CA LYS A 88 -7.95 25.35 -8.20
C LYS A 88 -8.02 26.68 -7.46
N THR A 89 -8.80 27.61 -8.00
CA THR A 89 -9.13 28.88 -7.33
C THR A 89 -10.61 28.91 -6.96
N ALA A 90 -10.98 29.69 -5.95
CA ALA A 90 -12.38 29.90 -5.63
C ALA A 90 -13.09 30.51 -6.85
N SER A 91 -14.27 29.99 -7.18
CA SER A 91 -15.09 30.60 -8.21
C SER A 91 -15.59 31.97 -7.77
N PRO A 92 -15.99 32.85 -8.71
CA PRO A 92 -16.43 34.19 -8.36
C PRO A 92 -17.59 34.20 -7.37
N ILE A 93 -18.52 33.23 -7.43
CA ILE A 93 -19.61 33.16 -6.46
C ILE A 93 -19.16 32.60 -5.12
N PHE A 94 -18.26 31.62 -5.12
CA PHE A 94 -17.73 31.09 -3.87
C PHE A 94 -16.93 32.15 -3.11
N SER A 95 -16.05 32.89 -3.78
CA SER A 95 -15.31 34.01 -3.18
C SER A 95 -16.25 35.10 -2.61
N ARG A 96 -17.39 35.36 -3.24
CA ARG A 96 -18.41 36.29 -2.71
C ARG A 96 -19.13 35.73 -1.48
N LEU A 97 -19.47 34.44 -1.46
CA LEU A 97 -20.00 33.79 -0.26
C LEU A 97 -19.00 33.86 0.90
N ILE A 98 -17.73 33.54 0.64
CA ILE A 98 -16.66 33.61 1.64
C ILE A 98 -16.52 35.02 2.20
N THR A 99 -16.60 36.03 1.33
CA THR A 99 -16.57 37.44 1.72
C THR A 99 -17.78 37.79 2.60
N ALA A 100 -18.99 37.38 2.22
CA ALA A 100 -20.19 37.65 3.03
C ALA A 100 -20.17 36.95 4.40
N ILE A 101 -19.65 35.72 4.46
CA ILE A 101 -19.42 35.00 5.74
C ILE A 101 -18.40 35.78 6.58
N PHE A 102 -17.29 36.19 5.97
CA PHE A 102 -16.23 36.92 6.68
C PHE A 102 -16.74 38.25 7.25
N GLU A 103 -17.41 39.07 6.44
CA GLU A 103 -17.98 40.36 6.84
C GLU A 103 -19.01 40.23 7.97
N TYR A 104 -19.76 39.13 8.00
CA TYR A 104 -20.72 38.86 9.07
C TYR A 104 -20.02 38.66 10.43
N PHE A 105 -18.93 37.89 10.47
CA PHE A 105 -18.21 37.61 11.71
C PHE A 105 -17.24 38.73 12.09
N ALA A 106 -16.67 39.46 11.13
CA ALA A 106 -15.69 40.52 11.33
C ALA A 106 -16.33 41.92 11.53
N ALA A 107 -17.51 42.00 12.15
CA ALA A 107 -18.30 43.22 12.27
C ALA A 107 -17.64 44.25 13.22
N GLY A 108 -16.57 44.91 12.75
CA GLY A 108 -15.83 45.93 13.49
C GLY A 108 -14.31 45.74 13.49
N SER A 109 -13.80 44.60 13.03
CA SER A 109 -12.38 44.28 12.98
C SER A 109 -11.76 44.60 11.61
N ALA A 110 -10.51 45.09 11.62
CA ALA A 110 -9.79 45.58 10.44
C ALA A 110 -9.35 44.44 9.49
N ASP A 111 -10.32 43.79 8.85
CA ASP A 111 -10.11 42.76 7.81
C ASP A 111 -9.47 41.45 8.34
N VAL A 112 -9.64 41.19 9.65
CA VAL A 112 -9.12 40.02 10.36
C VAL A 112 -10.11 39.51 11.40
N LEU A 113 -10.38 38.21 11.43
CA LEU A 113 -11.20 37.61 12.48
C LEU A 113 -10.41 37.50 13.77
N GLN A 114 -10.95 38.13 14.82
CA GLN A 114 -10.48 37.96 16.19
C GLN A 114 -10.72 36.53 16.67
N PRO A 115 -9.98 36.04 17.68
CA PRO A 115 -10.16 34.69 18.21
C PRO A 115 -11.61 34.34 18.57
N SER A 116 -12.35 35.28 19.16
CA SER A 116 -13.77 35.10 19.49
C SER A 116 -14.67 35.00 18.26
N GLU A 117 -14.42 35.81 17.24
CA GLU A 117 -15.16 35.81 15.97
C GLU A 117 -14.91 34.51 15.19
N LEU A 118 -13.66 34.05 15.19
CA LEU A 118 -13.27 32.77 14.60
C LEU A 118 -13.92 31.59 15.32
N CYS A 119 -13.93 31.59 16.66
CA CYS A 119 -14.64 30.59 17.44
C CYS A 119 -16.12 30.57 17.08
N ALA A 120 -16.79 31.72 17.01
CA ALA A 120 -18.18 31.81 16.59
C ALA A 120 -18.39 31.23 15.18
N PHE A 121 -17.49 31.52 14.24
CA PHE A 121 -17.50 30.90 12.90
C PHE A 121 -17.39 29.37 12.97
N MET A 122 -16.43 28.83 13.73
CA MET A 122 -16.19 27.39 13.83
C MET A 122 -17.37 26.65 14.48
N ALA A 123 -17.98 27.24 15.52
CA ALA A 123 -19.22 26.74 16.09
C ALA A 123 -20.36 26.69 15.06
N THR A 124 -20.54 27.77 14.31
CA THR A 124 -21.58 27.88 13.27
C THR A 124 -21.35 26.88 12.12
N ALA A 125 -20.10 26.56 11.82
CA ALA A 125 -19.72 25.52 10.87
C ALA A 125 -20.04 24.09 11.37
N GLY A 126 -20.39 23.91 12.65
CA GLY A 126 -20.74 22.62 13.24
C GLY A 126 -19.53 21.79 13.67
N HIS A 127 -18.39 22.42 13.98
CA HIS A 127 -17.30 21.72 14.68
C HIS A 127 -17.81 21.22 16.06
N SER A 128 -17.42 20.00 16.46
CA SER A 128 -18.00 19.30 17.63
C SER A 128 -17.75 20.03 18.95
N LYS A 129 -18.48 19.65 20.01
CA LYS A 129 -18.32 20.19 21.37
C LYS A 129 -16.98 19.82 22.05
N ASP A 130 -16.19 18.94 21.44
CA ASP A 130 -14.81 18.64 21.90
C ASP A 130 -13.87 19.83 21.62
N PHE A 131 -14.37 20.83 20.88
CA PHE A 131 -13.87 22.19 20.81
C PHE A 131 -14.06 22.88 22.18
N LEU A 132 -13.22 22.50 23.14
CA LEU A 132 -13.06 23.07 24.48
C LEU A 132 -13.13 24.62 24.57
N PRO A 133 -12.71 25.41 23.57
CA PRO A 133 -12.70 26.87 23.72
C PRO A 133 -14.05 27.58 23.61
N LEU A 134 -15.12 26.93 23.14
CA LEU A 134 -16.39 27.60 22.78
C LEU A 134 -17.28 28.01 23.95
N GLN A 135 -16.97 27.58 25.17
CA GLN A 135 -17.72 28.03 26.36
C GLN A 135 -17.16 29.32 26.96
N MET A 136 -16.11 29.89 26.36
CA MET A 136 -15.54 31.15 26.81
C MET A 136 -16.50 32.30 26.46
N PRO A 137 -17.17 32.93 27.44
CA PRO A 137 -18.05 34.06 27.17
C PRO A 137 -17.23 35.19 26.54
N ASN A 138 -17.85 35.93 25.61
CA ASN A 138 -17.28 37.10 24.91
C ASN A 138 -16.29 37.88 25.78
N ASN A 139 -15.00 37.64 25.51
CA ASN A 139 -13.73 38.34 25.78
C ASN A 139 -13.49 39.20 27.05
N GLU A 140 -14.46 39.58 27.87
CA GLU A 140 -14.22 40.53 28.98
C GLU A 140 -14.16 39.89 30.37
N SER A 141 -14.80 38.73 30.56
CA SER A 141 -14.90 38.10 31.90
C SER A 141 -14.11 36.80 32.05
N ALA A 142 -13.46 36.32 30.99
CA ALA A 142 -12.77 35.05 31.04
C ALA A 142 -11.40 35.17 31.73
N PRO A 143 -10.99 34.17 32.53
CA PRO A 143 -9.67 34.20 33.18
C PRO A 143 -8.55 34.21 32.12
N PRO A 144 -7.43 34.92 32.36
CA PRO A 144 -6.29 34.93 31.44
C PRO A 144 -5.79 33.53 31.07
N ALA A 145 -5.80 32.59 32.02
CA ALA A 145 -5.36 31.22 31.79
C ALA A 145 -6.19 30.48 30.72
N ASP A 146 -7.50 30.73 30.67
CA ASP A 146 -8.38 30.08 29.70
C ASP A 146 -8.24 30.74 28.32
N LEU A 147 -8.04 32.06 28.28
CA LEU A 147 -7.71 32.78 27.04
C LEU A 147 -6.42 32.24 26.43
N HIS A 148 -5.39 31.99 27.25
CA HIS A 148 -4.13 31.38 26.78
C HIS A 148 -4.29 29.97 26.22
N ARG A 149 -5.16 29.14 26.82
CA ARG A 149 -5.43 27.79 26.29
C ARG A 149 -6.10 27.85 24.93
N LEU A 150 -7.07 28.76 24.76
CA LEU A 150 -7.68 29.05 23.46
C LEU A 150 -6.59 29.50 22.47
N ASP A 151 -5.70 30.39 22.89
CA ASP A 151 -4.67 30.96 22.02
C ASP A 151 -3.67 29.90 21.53
N ALA A 152 -3.20 29.02 22.40
CA ALA A 152 -2.31 27.91 22.04
C ALA A 152 -2.99 26.91 21.11
N TRP A 153 -4.24 26.55 21.40
CA TRP A 153 -5.02 25.66 20.55
C TRP A 153 -5.22 26.24 19.15
N LEU A 154 -5.55 27.54 19.06
CA LEU A 154 -5.62 28.24 17.79
C LEU A 154 -4.29 28.17 17.06
N ALA A 155 -3.18 28.51 17.72
CA ALA A 155 -1.85 28.41 17.11
C ALA A 155 -1.57 27.02 16.52
N ASP A 156 -1.87 25.95 17.25
CA ASP A 156 -1.69 24.57 16.78
C ASP A 156 -2.61 24.26 15.58
N TRP A 157 -3.88 24.68 15.65
CA TRP A 157 -4.83 24.52 14.56
C TRP A 157 -4.36 25.24 13.29
N TYR A 158 -3.90 26.49 13.41
CA TYR A 158 -3.36 27.24 12.28
C TYR A 158 -2.07 26.66 11.75
N GLN A 159 -1.23 26.05 12.59
CA GLN A 159 -0.05 25.34 12.12
C GLN A 159 -0.43 24.09 11.35
N SER A 160 -1.56 23.42 11.67
CA SER A 160 -2.00 22.23 10.93
C SER A 160 -2.41 22.50 9.47
N PHE A 161 -2.67 23.77 9.11
CA PHE A 161 -3.03 24.19 7.76
C PHE A 161 -2.06 25.26 7.26
N PRO A 162 -1.59 25.22 6.01
CA PRO A 162 -0.73 26.28 5.51
C PRO A 162 -1.56 27.48 5.03
N LEU A 163 -2.11 28.22 5.99
CA LEU A 163 -2.97 29.39 5.76
C LEU A 163 -2.15 30.69 5.82
N ASP A 164 -2.57 31.68 5.05
CA ASP A 164 -2.14 33.08 5.11
C ASP A 164 -2.78 33.74 6.33
N HIS A 165 -2.09 33.64 7.46
CA HIS A 165 -2.50 34.19 8.74
C HIS A 165 -1.59 35.33 9.16
N ARG A 166 -2.13 36.30 9.89
CA ARG A 166 -1.33 37.33 10.55
C ARG A 166 -1.18 36.97 12.00
N MET A 167 0.03 37.08 12.52
CA MET A 167 0.24 36.87 13.94
C MET A 167 0.14 38.22 14.67
N THR A 168 -0.65 38.26 15.74
CA THR A 168 -0.80 39.45 16.61
C THR A 168 -0.73 39.03 18.05
N THR A 169 0.05 39.68 18.89
CA THR A 169 0.01 39.42 20.34
C THR A 169 -1.23 40.08 20.95
N ARG A 170 -2.08 39.30 21.64
CA ARG A 170 -3.12 39.87 22.50
C ARG A 170 -2.44 40.57 23.66
N GLU A 171 -2.68 41.86 23.79
CA GLU A 171 -2.17 42.65 24.90
C GLU A 171 -3.05 42.36 26.13
N PHE A 172 -2.46 41.71 27.13
CA PHE A 172 -3.09 41.58 28.44
C PHE A 172 -2.70 42.79 29.29
N PRO A 173 -3.63 43.36 30.07
CA PRO A 173 -3.26 44.36 31.06
C PRO A 173 -2.19 43.75 31.98
N PRO A 174 -1.16 44.51 32.37
CA PRO A 174 -0.12 44.01 33.25
C PRO A 174 -0.76 43.49 34.53
N PRO A 175 -0.32 42.32 35.06
CA PRO A 175 -0.89 41.80 36.29
C PRO A 175 -0.71 42.83 37.40
N PRO A 176 -1.70 42.99 38.30
CA PRO A 176 -1.60 43.96 39.38
C PRO A 176 -0.37 43.62 40.23
N PRO A 177 0.37 44.63 40.75
CA PRO A 177 1.55 44.37 41.56
C PRO A 177 1.19 43.56 42.81
N VAL A 178 2.07 42.63 43.20
CA VAL A 178 1.88 41.85 44.43
C VAL A 178 1.86 42.81 45.62
N GLN A 179 0.74 42.85 46.35
CA GLN A 179 0.64 43.74 47.51
C GLN A 179 1.55 43.23 48.64
N PRO A 180 2.49 44.06 49.14
CA PRO A 180 3.36 43.65 50.24
C PRO A 180 2.57 43.53 51.53
N HIS A 181 2.76 42.43 52.27
CA HIS A 181 2.20 42.28 53.60
C HIS A 181 3.25 42.67 54.64
N GLN A 182 2.97 43.71 55.44
CA GLN A 182 3.94 44.31 56.38
C GLN A 182 5.26 44.72 55.71
N GLY A 183 5.18 45.27 54.49
CA GLY A 183 6.36 45.74 53.74
C GLY A 183 7.22 44.63 53.13
N ARG A 184 6.82 43.36 53.20
CA ARG A 184 7.51 42.24 52.53
C ARG A 184 6.55 41.45 51.65
N ILE A 185 7.02 41.03 50.49
CA ILE A 185 6.31 40.08 49.63
C ILE A 185 6.60 38.69 50.18
N ARG A 186 5.56 37.95 50.58
CA ARG A 186 5.72 36.57 51.04
C ARG A 186 5.89 35.66 49.83
N LEU A 187 6.75 34.65 49.94
CA LEU A 187 6.93 33.65 48.88
C LEU A 187 5.61 32.98 48.49
N ARG A 188 4.72 32.73 49.46
CA ARG A 188 3.36 32.22 49.21
C ARG A 188 2.54 33.15 48.33
N ASP A 189 2.55 34.45 48.62
CA ASP A 189 1.76 35.44 47.87
C ASP A 189 2.33 35.62 46.46
N GLN A 190 3.66 35.53 46.32
CA GLN A 190 4.34 35.54 45.03
C GLN A 190 4.05 34.28 44.19
N LEU A 191 4.04 33.10 44.81
CA LEU A 191 3.65 31.84 44.16
C LEU A 191 2.17 31.84 43.79
N LEU A 192 1.28 32.28 44.68
CA LEU A 192 -0.14 32.40 44.40
C LEU A 192 -0.40 33.41 43.28
N HIS A 193 0.30 34.55 43.29
CA HIS A 193 0.25 35.53 42.20
C HIS A 193 0.73 34.94 40.88
N ALA A 194 1.83 34.17 40.87
CA ALA A 194 2.29 33.47 39.68
C ALA A 194 1.35 32.36 39.20
N VAL A 195 0.57 31.74 40.09
CA VAL A 195 -0.45 30.74 39.73
C VAL A 195 -1.72 31.41 39.20
N LEU A 196 -2.13 32.55 39.77
CA LEU A 196 -3.31 33.32 39.35
C LEU A 196 -3.05 34.15 38.09
N HIS A 197 -1.82 34.61 37.93
CA HIS A 197 -1.31 35.37 36.80
C HIS A 197 -0.09 34.64 36.25
N PRO A 198 -0.27 33.44 35.66
CA PRO A 198 0.83 32.75 35.01
C PRO A 198 1.52 33.72 34.05
N THR A 199 2.85 33.77 34.11
CA THR A 199 3.62 34.50 33.11
C THR A 199 3.17 33.95 31.78
N ALA A 200 2.47 34.79 31.00
CA ALA A 200 1.87 34.38 29.75
C ALA A 200 2.95 33.65 28.95
N PRO A 201 2.71 32.41 28.48
CA PRO A 201 3.61 31.84 27.51
C PRO A 201 3.69 32.85 26.38
N VAL A 202 4.89 33.42 26.18
CA VAL A 202 5.17 34.22 24.99
C VAL A 202 4.99 33.23 23.86
N VAL A 203 3.82 33.20 23.22
CA VAL A 203 3.64 32.49 21.96
C VAL A 203 4.60 33.20 21.03
N PRO A 204 5.76 32.62 20.69
CA PRO A 204 6.70 33.30 19.83
C PRO A 204 5.92 33.55 18.55
N ASN A 205 5.81 34.82 18.16
CA ASN A 205 5.05 35.36 17.03
C ASN A 205 3.61 35.83 17.30
N GLY A 206 2.90 35.44 18.37
CA GLY A 206 1.55 35.94 18.69
C GLY A 206 0.39 35.01 18.32
N LEU A 207 -0.85 35.49 18.43
CA LEU A 207 -2.08 34.81 18.02
C LEU A 207 -2.32 34.90 16.52
N PRO A 208 -2.63 33.79 15.84
CA PRO A 208 -3.05 33.85 14.45
C PRO A 208 -4.45 34.45 14.32
N LEU A 209 -4.54 35.59 13.64
CA LEU A 209 -5.79 36.18 13.18
C LEU A 209 -6.07 35.73 11.74
N LEU A 210 -7.31 35.29 11.49
CA LEU A 210 -7.70 34.81 10.17
C LEU A 210 -7.98 36.02 9.29
N SER A 211 -7.12 36.27 8.30
CA SER A 211 -7.48 37.23 7.26
C SER A 211 -8.61 36.66 6.39
N ARG A 212 -9.31 37.52 5.65
CA ARG A 212 -10.30 37.07 4.64
C ARG A 212 -9.69 36.06 3.66
N ARG A 213 -8.44 36.29 3.27
CA ARG A 213 -7.68 35.39 2.39
C ARG A 213 -7.36 34.06 3.06
N GLY A 214 -7.02 34.08 4.35
CA GLY A 214 -6.83 32.87 5.14
C GLY A 214 -8.11 32.04 5.23
N LEU A 215 -9.27 32.68 5.43
CA LEU A 215 -10.57 31.99 5.41
C LEU A 215 -10.86 31.38 4.04
N GLU A 216 -10.55 32.10 2.96
CA GLU A 216 -10.68 31.58 1.61
C GLU A 216 -9.80 30.34 1.40
N GLN A 217 -8.54 30.39 1.80
CA GLN A 217 -7.62 29.25 1.71
C GLN A 217 -8.10 28.05 2.54
N TYR A 218 -8.63 28.29 3.74
CA TYR A 218 -9.18 27.24 4.59
C TYR A 218 -10.38 26.54 3.92
N LEU A 219 -11.34 27.31 3.42
CA LEU A 219 -12.51 26.74 2.75
C LEU A 219 -12.13 26.06 1.43
N MET A 220 -11.12 26.57 0.72
CA MET A 220 -10.55 25.91 -0.46
C MET A 220 -9.82 24.61 -0.13
N PHE A 221 -9.12 24.58 1.00
CA PHE A 221 -8.46 23.38 1.51
C PHE A 221 -9.50 22.29 1.84
N LEU A 222 -10.54 22.63 2.61
CA LEU A 222 -11.64 21.71 2.89
C LEU A 222 -12.32 21.22 1.60
N ALA A 223 -12.48 22.10 0.62
CA ALA A 223 -13.07 21.75 -0.67
C ALA A 223 -12.21 20.76 -1.47
N ALA A 224 -10.89 20.77 -1.27
CA ALA A 224 -9.95 19.86 -1.91
C ALA A 224 -9.81 18.53 -1.15
N GLU A 225 -9.86 18.56 0.18
CA GLU A 225 -9.72 17.40 1.05
C GLU A 225 -11.03 16.58 1.14
N ASP A 226 -12.10 17.18 1.69
CA ASP A 226 -13.42 16.58 1.78
C ASP A 226 -14.51 17.60 1.41
N PRO A 227 -14.89 17.64 0.13
CA PRO A 227 -15.95 18.53 -0.31
C PRO A 227 -17.33 18.23 0.26
N SER A 228 -17.59 17.02 0.75
CA SER A 228 -18.84 16.69 1.45
C SER A 228 -18.88 17.34 2.82
N ASP A 229 -17.75 17.33 3.53
CA ASP A 229 -17.57 18.04 4.79
C ASP A 229 -17.73 19.56 4.57
N LEU A 230 -17.05 20.14 3.57
CA LEU A 230 -17.25 21.55 3.21
C LEU A 230 -18.73 21.89 2.99
N SER A 231 -19.42 21.09 2.17
CA SER A 231 -20.83 21.34 1.84
C SER A 231 -21.71 21.30 3.09
N THR A 232 -21.44 20.35 3.99
CA THR A 232 -22.13 20.21 5.28
C THR A 232 -21.89 21.44 6.14
N ARG A 233 -20.64 21.90 6.26
CA ARG A 233 -20.27 23.08 7.05
C ARG A 233 -20.87 24.37 6.50
N LEU A 234 -20.82 24.58 5.18
CA LEU A 234 -21.43 25.76 4.55
C LEU A 234 -22.95 25.76 4.73
N ASN A 235 -23.61 24.60 4.64
CA ASN A 235 -25.02 24.49 4.92
C ASN A 235 -25.33 24.83 6.39
N ASN A 236 -24.55 24.34 7.34
CA ASN A 236 -24.71 24.69 8.75
C ASN A 236 -24.58 26.20 8.98
N ILE A 237 -23.59 26.84 8.35
CA ILE A 237 -23.39 28.29 8.41
C ILE A 237 -24.62 29.01 7.87
N LEU A 238 -25.06 28.68 6.65
CA LEU A 238 -26.18 29.37 6.01
C LEU A 238 -27.54 29.14 6.71
N LEU A 239 -27.69 28.01 7.42
CA LEU A 239 -28.90 27.72 8.20
C LEU A 239 -28.90 28.40 9.57
N THR A 240 -27.72 28.66 10.14
CA THR A 240 -27.59 29.24 11.49
C THR A 240 -27.56 30.77 11.45
N LEU A 241 -26.97 31.35 10.41
CA LEU A 241 -26.84 32.80 10.28
C LEU A 241 -28.12 33.45 9.74
N PRO A 242 -28.35 34.74 10.04
CA PRO A 242 -29.30 35.55 9.29
C PRO A 242 -29.02 35.46 7.78
N PRO A 243 -30.05 35.59 6.91
CA PRO A 243 -29.87 35.40 5.48
C PRO A 243 -28.76 36.27 4.89
N LEU A 244 -27.65 35.65 4.53
CA LEU A 244 -26.52 36.33 3.88
C LEU A 244 -26.91 36.71 2.45
N THR A 245 -26.49 37.89 2.01
CA THR A 245 -26.76 38.41 0.66
C THR A 245 -25.48 38.58 -0.13
N ASP A 246 -25.52 38.25 -1.41
CA ASP A 246 -24.43 38.51 -2.36
C ASP A 246 -24.37 40.01 -2.61
N GLY A 247 -23.35 40.68 -2.10
CA GLY A 247 -23.17 42.12 -2.27
C GLY A 247 -23.14 42.60 -3.72
N LYS A 248 -22.83 41.72 -4.70
CA LYS A 248 -22.83 42.07 -6.12
C LYS A 248 -24.20 41.92 -6.78
N THR A 249 -25.00 40.93 -6.39
CA THR A 249 -26.26 40.59 -7.07
C THR A 249 -27.51 40.92 -6.25
N GLY A 250 -27.35 41.21 -4.96
CA GLY A 250 -28.43 41.39 -3.99
C GLY A 250 -29.21 40.11 -3.67
N ARG A 251 -28.83 38.96 -4.26
CA ARG A 251 -29.51 37.69 -4.05
C ARG A 251 -29.07 37.05 -2.75
N ARG A 252 -29.98 36.34 -2.08
CA ARG A 252 -29.66 35.56 -0.89
C ARG A 252 -28.84 34.32 -1.25
N PHE A 253 -27.86 33.98 -0.43
CA PHE A 253 -27.22 32.68 -0.46
C PHE A 253 -28.14 31.66 0.20
N ASP A 254 -28.63 30.70 -0.57
CA ASP A 254 -29.60 29.70 -0.09
C ASP A 254 -28.89 28.35 0.13
N ALA A 255 -29.00 27.82 1.35
CA ALA A 255 -28.42 26.54 1.77
C ALA A 255 -28.97 25.37 0.95
N SER A 256 -30.24 25.43 0.54
CA SER A 256 -30.86 24.38 -0.29
C SER A 256 -30.24 24.29 -1.69
N LEU A 257 -29.45 25.29 -2.07
CA LEU A 257 -28.90 25.43 -3.41
C LEU A 257 -27.39 25.16 -3.48
N ILE A 258 -26.68 25.02 -2.35
CA ILE A 258 -25.25 24.63 -2.39
C ILE A 258 -25.18 23.25 -3.05
N PRO A 259 -24.58 23.13 -4.25
CA PRO A 259 -24.75 21.94 -5.05
C PRO A 259 -24.20 20.70 -4.34
N GLN A 260 -25.04 19.67 -4.19
CA GLN A 260 -24.58 18.30 -3.92
C GLN A 260 -23.68 17.75 -5.05
N VAL A 261 -23.45 18.53 -6.12
CA VAL A 261 -22.61 18.23 -7.30
C VAL A 261 -21.19 17.82 -6.92
N VAL A 262 -20.67 18.24 -5.76
CA VAL A 262 -19.35 17.74 -5.34
C VAL A 262 -19.39 16.27 -4.90
N ARG A 263 -20.53 15.76 -4.41
CA ARG A 263 -20.74 14.31 -4.20
C ARG A 263 -20.74 13.54 -5.52
N ALA A 264 -21.35 14.07 -6.58
CA ALA A 264 -21.46 13.36 -7.86
C ALA A 264 -20.08 13.10 -8.48
N ARG A 265 -19.21 14.13 -8.57
CA ARG A 265 -17.86 13.98 -9.11
C ARG A 265 -16.95 13.11 -8.24
N MET A 266 -17.12 13.17 -6.91
CA MET A 266 -16.40 12.27 -5.98
C MET A 266 -16.84 10.82 -6.14
N LEU A 267 -18.14 10.57 -6.28
CA LEU A 267 -18.67 9.23 -6.49
C LEU A 267 -18.18 8.65 -7.81
N GLU A 268 -18.14 9.43 -8.88
CA GLU A 268 -17.56 9.04 -10.17
C GLU A 268 -16.07 8.69 -10.03
N LYS A 269 -15.29 9.51 -9.32
CA LYS A 269 -13.86 9.26 -9.08
C LYS A 269 -13.63 8.02 -8.20
N GLN A 270 -14.44 7.81 -7.16
CA GLN A 270 -14.40 6.61 -6.33
C GLN A 270 -14.74 5.36 -7.13
N GLN A 271 -15.81 5.41 -7.95
CA GLN A 271 -16.18 4.32 -8.84
C GLN A 271 -15.08 4.02 -9.87
N ALA A 272 -14.42 5.06 -10.40
CA ALA A 272 -13.30 4.88 -11.33
C ALA A 272 -12.10 4.21 -10.65
N MET A 273 -11.72 4.64 -9.44
CA MET A 273 -10.64 4.02 -8.66
C MET A 273 -10.98 2.58 -8.27
N GLU A 274 -12.22 2.30 -7.86
CA GLU A 274 -12.64 0.95 -7.52
C GLU A 274 -12.66 0.03 -8.76
N LYS A 275 -13.09 0.55 -9.91
CA LYS A 275 -13.02 -0.17 -11.18
C LYS A 275 -11.58 -0.47 -11.57
N GLU A 276 -10.65 0.48 -11.38
CA GLU A 276 -9.23 0.26 -11.62
C GLU A 276 -8.64 -0.78 -10.65
N ARG A 277 -9.02 -0.73 -9.37
CA ARG A 277 -8.60 -1.72 -8.37
C ARG A 277 -9.06 -3.12 -8.76
N ARG A 278 -10.35 -3.28 -9.12
CA ARG A 278 -10.90 -4.55 -9.60
C ARG A 278 -10.20 -5.05 -10.86
N LYS A 279 -9.83 -4.15 -11.77
CA LYS A 279 -9.04 -4.50 -12.97
C LYS A 279 -7.65 -5.03 -12.60
N LYS A 280 -6.94 -4.37 -11.66
CA LYS A 280 -5.63 -4.82 -11.18
C LYS A 280 -5.72 -6.18 -10.46
N GLU A 281 -6.73 -6.37 -9.62
CA GLU A 281 -7.00 -7.65 -8.95
C GLU A 281 -7.27 -8.79 -9.96
N GLN A 282 -8.02 -8.51 -11.03
CA GLN A 282 -8.26 -9.47 -12.12
C GLN A 282 -6.98 -9.79 -12.92
N GLU A 283 -6.17 -8.78 -13.23
CA GLU A 283 -4.88 -8.97 -13.92
C GLU A 283 -3.91 -9.79 -13.06
N GLU A 284 -3.86 -9.55 -11.75
CA GLU A 284 -3.02 -10.33 -10.83
C GLU A 284 -3.51 -11.78 -10.72
N MET A 285 -4.81 -12.01 -10.60
CA MET A 285 -5.39 -13.34 -10.57
C MET A 285 -5.08 -14.12 -11.86
N ALA A 286 -5.15 -13.45 -13.02
CA ALA A 286 -4.78 -14.05 -14.30
C ALA A 286 -3.30 -14.43 -14.34
N ARG A 287 -2.40 -13.58 -13.82
CA ARG A 287 -0.96 -13.88 -13.72
C ARG A 287 -0.68 -15.07 -12.80
N ARG A 288 -1.33 -15.15 -11.64
CA ARG A 288 -1.20 -16.30 -10.72
C ARG A 288 -1.62 -17.60 -11.39
N LYS A 289 -2.76 -17.59 -12.09
CA LYS A 289 -3.24 -18.77 -12.83
C LYS A 289 -2.26 -19.20 -13.93
N GLN A 290 -1.70 -18.26 -14.69
CA GLN A 290 -0.67 -18.57 -15.68
C GLN A 290 0.60 -19.17 -15.06
N ALA A 291 1.02 -18.68 -13.89
CA ALA A 291 2.16 -19.23 -13.18
C ALA A 291 1.89 -20.66 -12.67
N GLU A 292 0.70 -20.92 -12.12
CA GLU A 292 0.29 -22.26 -11.70
C GLU A 292 0.26 -23.26 -12.87
N ASP A 293 -0.27 -22.84 -14.02
CA ASP A 293 -0.30 -23.67 -15.23
C ASP A 293 1.11 -23.97 -15.74
N MET A 294 2.03 -23.00 -15.67
CA MET A 294 3.44 -23.20 -16.01
C MET A 294 4.12 -24.22 -15.09
N VAL A 295 3.89 -24.14 -13.78
CA VAL A 295 4.41 -25.10 -12.80
C VAL A 295 3.86 -26.51 -13.05
N ARG A 296 2.56 -26.64 -13.33
CA ARG A 296 1.95 -27.93 -13.69
C ARG A 296 2.56 -28.53 -14.95
N GLN A 297 2.79 -27.70 -15.97
CA GLN A 297 3.43 -28.14 -17.21
C GLN A 297 4.86 -28.63 -16.95
N GLN A 298 5.63 -27.91 -16.13
CA GLN A 298 6.97 -28.30 -15.75
C GLN A 298 6.99 -29.62 -14.96
N GLN A 299 6.08 -29.80 -14.01
CA GLN A 299 5.94 -31.05 -13.26
C GLN A 299 5.57 -32.22 -14.18
N ALA A 300 4.67 -32.01 -15.13
CA ALA A 300 4.31 -33.03 -16.12
C ALA A 300 5.51 -33.45 -16.98
N GLN A 301 6.33 -32.48 -17.42
CA GLN A 301 7.57 -32.76 -18.15
C GLN A 301 8.58 -33.55 -17.31
N GLN A 302 8.75 -33.20 -16.03
CA GLN A 302 9.63 -33.92 -15.12
C GLN A 302 9.16 -35.36 -14.90
N MET A 303 7.85 -35.59 -14.71
CA MET A 303 7.29 -36.93 -14.58
C MET A 303 7.48 -37.76 -15.86
N ALA A 304 7.25 -37.16 -17.04
CA ALA A 304 7.48 -37.84 -18.32
C ALA A 304 8.95 -38.26 -18.49
N PHE A 305 9.89 -37.38 -18.12
CA PHE A 305 11.32 -37.69 -18.14
C PHE A 305 11.69 -38.83 -17.18
N GLN A 306 11.15 -38.83 -15.96
CA GLN A 306 11.37 -39.92 -15.02
C GLN A 306 10.82 -41.26 -15.53
N GLN A 307 9.63 -41.28 -16.13
CA GLN A 307 9.07 -42.49 -16.73
C GLN A 307 9.96 -43.02 -17.87
N GLN A 308 10.51 -42.13 -18.70
CA GLN A 308 11.44 -42.52 -19.76
C GLN A 308 12.72 -43.14 -19.21
N MET A 309 13.27 -42.60 -18.12
CA MET A 309 14.45 -43.16 -17.45
C MET A 309 14.19 -44.56 -16.87
N VAL A 310 13.05 -44.75 -16.20
CA VAL A 310 12.64 -46.06 -15.68
C VAL A 310 12.47 -47.07 -16.82
N PHE A 311 11.85 -46.65 -17.92
CA PHE A 311 11.70 -47.49 -19.11
C PHE A 311 13.06 -47.91 -19.69
N GLN A 312 14.01 -46.99 -19.84
CA GLN A 312 15.36 -47.33 -20.31
C GLN A 312 16.08 -48.30 -19.36
N GLN A 313 15.92 -48.12 -18.04
CA GLN A 313 16.51 -49.03 -17.07
C GLN A 313 15.92 -50.45 -17.19
N GLN A 314 14.62 -50.59 -17.40
CA GLN A 314 13.97 -51.89 -17.63
C GLN A 314 14.50 -52.56 -18.90
N VAL A 315 14.66 -51.79 -20.00
CA VAL A 315 15.23 -52.30 -21.25
C VAL A 315 16.67 -52.76 -21.03
N ALA A 316 17.50 -51.99 -20.32
CA ALA A 316 18.87 -52.38 -20.00
C ALA A 316 18.93 -53.66 -19.14
N GLN A 317 18.06 -53.80 -18.14
CA GLN A 317 17.95 -55.01 -17.33
C GLN A 317 17.54 -56.23 -18.18
N GLN A 318 16.57 -56.08 -19.08
CA GLN A 318 16.18 -57.16 -20.00
C GLN A 318 17.34 -57.57 -20.92
N GLN A 319 18.09 -56.61 -21.47
CA GLN A 319 19.27 -56.88 -22.27
C GLN A 319 20.35 -57.61 -21.48
N GLN A 320 20.58 -57.21 -20.22
CA GLN A 320 21.53 -57.88 -19.34
C GLN A 320 21.11 -59.32 -19.03
N MET A 321 19.84 -59.56 -18.75
CA MET A 321 19.31 -60.92 -18.55
C MET A 321 19.44 -61.76 -19.83
N ALA A 322 19.09 -61.22 -21.00
CA ALA A 322 19.26 -61.89 -22.27
C ALA A 322 20.73 -62.24 -22.55
N TYR A 323 21.65 -61.32 -22.26
CA TYR A 323 23.08 -61.56 -22.36
C TYR A 323 23.55 -62.67 -21.42
N GLN A 324 23.11 -62.66 -20.16
CA GLN A 324 23.42 -63.74 -19.20
C GLN A 324 22.89 -65.09 -19.68
N GLN A 325 21.67 -65.15 -20.23
CA GLN A 325 21.13 -66.36 -20.83
C GLN A 325 21.98 -66.85 -22.00
N GLN A 326 22.43 -65.96 -22.89
CA GLN A 326 23.34 -66.32 -23.99
C GLN A 326 24.68 -66.84 -23.49
N VAL A 327 25.27 -66.21 -22.48
CA VAL A 327 26.52 -66.65 -21.86
C VAL A 327 26.35 -68.03 -21.21
N MET A 328 25.27 -68.24 -20.47
CA MET A 328 24.95 -69.55 -19.89
C MET A 328 24.73 -70.61 -20.97
N ALA A 329 23.94 -70.31 -22.00
CA ALA A 329 23.72 -71.23 -23.13
C ALA A 329 25.04 -71.60 -23.82
N ARG A 330 25.92 -70.61 -24.06
CA ARG A 330 27.25 -70.83 -24.67
C ARG A 330 28.17 -71.65 -23.78
N ARG A 331 28.12 -71.45 -22.46
CA ARG A 331 28.91 -72.23 -21.48
C ARG A 331 28.41 -73.67 -21.35
N MET A 332 27.09 -73.88 -21.49
CA MET A 332 26.48 -75.20 -21.43
C MET A 332 26.62 -75.98 -22.74
N ALA A 333 26.73 -75.32 -23.89
CA ALA A 333 26.80 -75.96 -25.21
C ALA A 333 27.85 -77.10 -25.34
N PRO A 334 29.10 -76.99 -24.81
CA PRO A 334 30.06 -78.08 -24.87
C PRO A 334 29.66 -79.27 -23.98
N LEU A 335 29.04 -79.02 -22.83
CA LEU A 335 28.56 -80.08 -21.94
C LEU A 335 27.45 -80.90 -22.61
N TRP A 336 26.57 -80.23 -23.35
CA TRP A 336 25.54 -80.89 -24.17
C TRP A 336 26.11 -81.65 -25.37
N GLN A 337 27.30 -81.29 -25.86
CA GLN A 337 28.00 -82.04 -26.92
C GLN A 337 28.82 -83.22 -26.35
N GLN A 338 29.28 -83.12 -25.10
CA GLN A 338 30.03 -84.17 -24.42
C GLN A 338 29.16 -85.30 -23.88
N THR A 339 27.86 -85.10 -23.66
CA THR A 339 26.96 -86.15 -23.17
C THR A 339 26.95 -87.40 -24.07
N PRO A 340 26.73 -87.32 -25.39
CA PRO A 340 26.78 -88.50 -26.25
C PRO A 340 28.18 -89.13 -26.34
N GLU A 341 29.24 -88.33 -26.26
CA GLU A 341 30.62 -88.83 -26.35
C GLU A 341 31.09 -89.51 -25.04
N MET A 342 30.73 -88.95 -23.89
CA MET A 342 30.93 -89.57 -22.58
C MET A 342 30.09 -90.83 -22.43
N GLU A 343 28.86 -90.85 -22.95
CA GLU A 343 27.99 -92.04 -22.93
C GLU A 343 28.55 -93.15 -23.85
N LEU A 344 29.09 -92.79 -25.01
CA LEU A 344 29.84 -93.71 -25.88
C LEU A 344 31.11 -94.24 -25.20
N GLN A 345 31.87 -93.39 -24.50
CA GLN A 345 33.05 -93.82 -23.73
C GLN A 345 32.67 -94.73 -22.56
N ARG A 346 31.56 -94.45 -21.88
CA ARG A 346 31.02 -95.30 -20.81
C ARG A 346 30.63 -96.67 -21.37
N MET A 347 29.89 -96.72 -22.48
CA MET A 347 29.56 -97.97 -23.17
C MET A 347 30.81 -98.75 -23.61
N ARG A 348 31.86 -98.07 -24.09
CA ARG A 348 33.15 -98.73 -24.42
C ARG A 348 33.84 -99.30 -23.18
N LYS A 349 33.85 -98.57 -22.06
CA LYS A 349 34.40 -99.07 -20.79
C LYS A 349 33.63 -100.28 -20.28
N ASP A 350 32.31 -100.22 -20.29
CA ASP A 350 31.46 -101.33 -19.87
C ASP A 350 31.65 -102.56 -20.78
N HIS A 351 31.84 -102.35 -22.09
CA HIS A 351 32.18 -103.42 -23.02
C HIS A 351 33.54 -104.07 -22.69
N ILE A 352 34.57 -103.29 -22.36
CA ILE A 352 35.88 -103.82 -21.94
C ILE A 352 35.76 -104.60 -20.63
N ILE A 353 35.01 -104.07 -19.64
CA ILE A 353 34.79 -104.76 -18.36
C ILE A 353 34.09 -106.09 -18.60
N ASN A 354 33.07 -106.12 -19.45
CA ASN A 354 32.37 -107.35 -19.79
C ASN A 354 33.30 -108.35 -20.47
N LYS A 355 34.10 -107.91 -21.45
CA LYS A 355 35.09 -108.78 -22.12
C LYS A 355 36.13 -109.35 -21.15
N ASN A 356 36.67 -108.51 -20.26
CA ASN A 356 37.60 -108.96 -19.22
C ASN A 356 36.93 -109.92 -18.23
N SER A 357 35.65 -109.70 -17.92
CA SER A 357 34.89 -110.61 -17.04
C SER A 357 34.65 -111.97 -17.69
N GLU A 358 34.46 -112.02 -19.01
CA GLU A 358 34.38 -113.25 -19.79
C GLU A 358 35.72 -113.98 -19.81
N GLU A 359 36.84 -113.27 -20.02
CA GLU A 359 38.20 -113.85 -19.94
C GLU A 359 38.52 -114.40 -18.53
N VAL A 360 38.13 -113.68 -17.47
CA VAL A 360 38.28 -114.18 -16.10
C VAL A 360 37.43 -115.43 -15.88
N ARG A 361 36.18 -115.45 -16.35
CA ARG A 361 35.34 -116.66 -16.26
C ARG A 361 35.95 -117.83 -17.03
N PHE A 362 36.46 -117.59 -18.23
CA PHE A 362 37.16 -118.59 -19.04
C PHE A 362 38.38 -119.17 -18.31
N ASN A 363 39.20 -118.29 -17.71
CA ASN A 363 40.38 -118.71 -16.95
C ASN A 363 40.04 -119.43 -15.64
N CYS A 364 38.94 -119.05 -14.97
CA CYS A 364 38.44 -119.72 -13.77
C CYS A 364 37.73 -121.06 -14.05
N ALA A 365 37.10 -121.21 -15.21
CA ALA A 365 36.53 -122.47 -15.67
C ALA A 365 37.61 -123.43 -16.18
N GLY A 366 38.78 -122.89 -16.55
CA GLY A 366 39.99 -123.66 -16.81
C GLY A 366 40.68 -124.11 -15.55
N GLY A 367 41.36 -125.25 -15.61
CA GLY A 367 42.02 -125.82 -14.45
C GLY A 367 43.06 -126.86 -14.81
N TRP A 368 44.05 -126.98 -13.94
CA TRP A 368 45.02 -128.06 -14.00
C TRP A 368 44.34 -129.35 -13.55
N LYS A 369 44.23 -130.32 -14.45
CA LYS A 369 43.84 -131.68 -14.11
C LYS A 369 45.07 -132.58 -14.17
N VAL A 370 45.13 -133.55 -13.28
CA VAL A 370 46.14 -134.61 -13.32
C VAL A 370 45.56 -135.73 -14.18
N ASP A 371 46.23 -136.09 -15.26
CA ASP A 371 45.81 -137.21 -16.10
C ASP A 371 46.07 -138.55 -15.39
N SER A 372 45.60 -139.64 -16.01
CA SER A 372 45.79 -141.00 -15.47
C SER A 372 47.27 -141.43 -15.37
N SER A 373 48.20 -140.66 -15.96
CA SER A 373 49.64 -140.91 -15.93
C SER A 373 50.37 -140.07 -14.88
N GLY A 374 49.66 -139.22 -14.12
CA GLY A 374 50.23 -138.35 -13.11
C GLY A 374 50.75 -137.00 -13.64
N ASN A 375 50.57 -136.69 -14.93
CA ASN A 375 50.99 -135.41 -15.49
C ASN A 375 49.91 -134.35 -15.28
N ARG A 376 50.33 -133.12 -14.96
CA ARG A 376 49.42 -131.97 -14.88
C ARG A 376 49.20 -131.40 -16.29
N VAL A 377 47.98 -131.47 -16.79
CA VAL A 377 47.57 -130.89 -18.08
C VAL A 377 46.56 -129.77 -17.80
N TYR A 378 46.81 -128.58 -18.34
CA TYR A 378 45.88 -127.47 -18.23
C TYR A 378 44.77 -127.61 -19.26
N HIS A 379 43.53 -127.66 -18.80
CA HIS A 379 42.36 -127.58 -19.68
C HIS A 379 41.83 -126.15 -19.63
N PRO A 380 41.79 -125.42 -20.77
CA PRO A 380 41.06 -124.16 -20.82
C PRO A 380 39.58 -124.43 -20.52
N GLY A 381 38.94 -123.50 -19.79
CA GLY A 381 37.49 -123.55 -19.58
C GLY A 381 36.78 -123.39 -20.92
N TYR A 382 35.61 -123.99 -21.09
CA TYR A 382 34.75 -123.71 -22.27
C TYR A 382 33.78 -122.58 -21.96
#